data_AF-A0A4Y2FXB4-F1
#
_entry.id   AF-A0A4Y2FXB4-F1
#
_cell.length_a   1.000
_cell.length_b   1.000
_cell.length_c   1.000
_cell.angle_alpha   90.00
_cell.angle_beta   90.00
_cell.angle_gamma   90.00
#
_symmetry.space_group_name_H-M   'P 1'
#
loop_
_entity.id
_entity.type
_entity.pdbx_description
1 polymer ?
#
loop_
_entity_poly.entity_id
_entity_poly.type
_entity_poly.pdbx_seq_one_letter_code
_entity_poly.pdbx_strand_id
1 'polypeptide(L)'
;MNHRAGLDFVAWIDDVPYDEICLISHQGKANLYLFEDSVFGLCFNLTLKCNSSNCDFVKAFSTSKKFNKLNEINLRIVYGLRLIGRGFSAAVKLSKMAYRSLEERILLAATEVAKKTMATAAQEVKSLKNSKENVTRCGESVDSTWQRSGYSSLNNCVSVLAIDTGKILDVEIMSQYCRT
;
A
#
# COMPACT_ATOMS: atom_id res chain seq x y z
N MET A 1 23.00 12.12 -8.75
CA MET A 1 23.19 13.50 -8.23
C MET A 1 23.83 13.37 -6.85
N ASN A 2 24.92 14.08 -6.57
CA ASN A 2 25.64 13.97 -5.29
C ASN A 2 25.19 15.11 -4.37
N HIS A 3 24.57 14.80 -3.24
CA HIS A 3 24.14 15.79 -2.26
C HIS A 3 24.86 15.59 -0.94
N ARG A 4 25.32 16.69 -0.35
CA ARG A 4 25.89 16.71 1.00
C ARG A 4 24.74 16.52 1.99
N ALA A 5 24.75 15.44 2.76
CA ALA A 5 23.72 15.22 3.77
C ALA A 5 24.00 16.10 4.99
N GLY A 6 23.02 16.92 5.41
CA GLY A 6 23.06 17.61 6.70
C GLY A 6 22.78 16.63 7.85
N LEU A 7 23.28 16.93 9.05
CA LEU A 7 23.11 16.07 10.25
C LEU A 7 21.63 15.80 10.56
N ASP A 8 20.74 16.76 10.29
CA ASP A 8 19.28 16.63 10.51
C ASP A 8 18.62 15.58 9.59
N PHE A 9 19.17 15.33 8.40
CA PHE A 9 18.66 14.31 7.47
C PHE A 9 18.97 12.89 7.97
N VAL A 10 20.06 12.73 8.73
CA VAL A 10 20.55 11.43 9.18
C VAL A 10 19.75 10.92 10.39
N ALA A 11 19.22 11.83 11.22
CA ALA A 11 18.36 11.51 12.37
C ALA A 11 16.96 10.98 11.97
N TRP A 12 16.49 11.26 10.74
CA TRP A 12 15.17 10.80 10.27
C TRP A 12 15.18 9.37 9.69
N ILE A 13 16.35 8.74 9.61
CA ILE A 13 16.49 7.37 9.13
C ILE A 13 16.37 6.44 10.34
N ASP A 14 15.15 5.99 10.63
CA ASP A 14 14.83 5.08 11.76
C ASP A 14 15.64 3.75 11.77
N ASP A 15 16.35 3.45 10.67
CA ASP A 15 17.19 2.24 10.49
C ASP A 15 18.70 2.46 10.73
N VAL A 16 19.12 3.66 11.18
CA VAL A 16 20.53 3.91 11.55
C VAL A 16 20.60 4.19 13.05
N PRO A 17 21.30 3.36 13.84
CA PRO A 17 21.44 3.61 15.27
C PRO A 17 22.15 4.95 15.48
N TYR A 18 21.52 5.84 16.26
CA TYR A 18 22.00 7.18 16.58
C TYR A 18 23.45 7.18 17.11
N ASP A 19 23.86 6.12 17.80
CA ASP A 19 25.19 5.97 18.38
C ASP A 19 26.30 5.87 17.30
N GLU A 20 26.04 5.23 16.15
CA GLU A 20 27.01 5.13 15.04
C GLU A 20 27.17 6.46 14.29
N ILE A 21 26.08 7.21 14.14
CA ILE A 21 26.09 8.54 13.50
C ILE A 21 26.82 9.55 14.39
N CYS A 22 26.60 9.46 15.70
CA CYS A 22 27.17 10.38 16.68
C CYS A 22 28.71 10.24 16.76
N LEU A 23 29.23 9.01 16.69
CA LEU A 23 30.68 8.74 16.65
C LEU A 23 31.39 9.36 15.43
N ILE A 24 30.72 9.42 14.28
CA ILE A 24 31.25 10.03 13.05
C ILE A 24 31.22 11.56 13.14
N SER A 25 30.24 12.14 13.84
CA SER A 25 30.11 13.59 14.02
C SER A 25 31.11 14.16 15.05
N HIS A 26 31.47 13.37 16.08
CA HIS A 26 32.36 13.79 17.16
C HIS A 26 33.82 14.03 16.73
N GLN A 27 34.23 13.54 15.55
CA GLN A 27 35.57 13.78 15.00
C GLN A 27 35.71 15.08 14.20
N GLY A 28 34.64 15.88 14.06
CA GLY A 28 34.72 17.20 13.42
C GLY A 28 34.95 17.12 11.90
N LYS A 29 33.91 17.44 11.12
CA LYS A 29 33.91 17.48 9.63
C LYS A 29 33.96 16.12 8.91
N ALA A 30 33.18 15.13 9.33
CA ALA A 30 32.90 13.99 8.45
C ALA A 30 32.08 14.46 7.23
N ASN A 31 32.70 14.47 6.05
CA ASN A 31 31.98 14.70 4.79
C ASN A 31 31.22 13.42 4.43
N LEU A 32 29.98 13.33 4.92
CA LEU A 32 29.05 12.28 4.54
C LEU A 32 28.43 12.61 3.18
N TYR A 33 28.47 11.62 2.29
CA TYR A 33 27.86 11.69 0.97
C TYR A 33 26.74 10.65 0.89
N LEU A 34 25.60 11.09 0.36
CA LEU A 34 24.48 10.23 0.06
C LEU A 34 24.51 9.90 -1.43
N PHE A 35 24.51 8.62 -1.73
CA PHE A 35 24.47 8.08 -3.08
C PHE A 35 23.12 7.39 -3.31
N GLU A 36 22.57 7.58 -4.51
CA GLU A 36 21.43 6.81 -4.98
C GLU A 36 21.95 5.60 -5.76
N ASP A 37 21.70 4.40 -5.25
CA ASP A 37 22.18 3.16 -5.86
C ASP A 37 21.20 2.66 -6.93
N SER A 38 19.90 2.76 -6.64
CA SER A 38 18.85 2.31 -7.56
C SER A 38 17.48 2.87 -7.19
N VAL A 39 16.61 2.97 -8.20
CA VAL A 39 15.23 3.46 -8.08
C VAL A 39 14.25 2.41 -8.58
N PHE A 40 13.27 2.08 -7.75
CA PHE A 40 12.18 1.16 -8.07
C PHE A 40 10.83 1.81 -7.80
N GLY A 41 10.23 2.42 -8.82
CA GLY A 41 9.03 3.24 -8.66
C GLY A 41 9.34 4.49 -7.84
N LEU A 42 8.75 4.60 -6.64
CA LEU A 42 8.99 5.68 -5.67
C LEU A 42 9.96 5.29 -4.54
N CYS A 43 10.51 4.07 -4.60
CA CYS A 43 11.49 3.61 -3.62
C CYS A 43 12.91 3.88 -4.12
N PHE A 44 13.73 4.49 -3.29
CA PHE A 44 15.14 4.75 -3.53
C PHE A 44 15.96 3.86 -2.60
N ASN A 45 16.91 3.11 -3.15
CA ASN A 45 17.96 2.49 -2.35
C ASN A 45 19.12 3.49 -2.31
N LEU A 46 19.53 3.84 -1.10
CA LEU A 46 20.50 4.89 -0.84
C LEU A 46 21.68 4.32 -0.06
N THR A 47 22.87 4.81 -0.35
CA THR A 47 24.08 4.51 0.40
C THR A 47 24.66 5.79 0.99
N LEU A 48 24.81 5.80 2.31
CA LEU A 48 25.52 6.85 3.05
C LEU A 48 26.97 6.40 3.23
N LYS A 49 27.92 7.20 2.75
CA LYS A 49 29.36 6.91 2.86
C LYS A 49 30.13 8.08 3.44
N CYS A 50 31.08 7.79 4.32
CA CYS A 50 32.06 8.77 4.75
C CYS A 50 33.17 8.91 3.70
N ASN A 51 33.51 10.14 3.34
CA ASN A 51 34.60 10.44 2.40
C ASN A 51 35.88 10.91 3.09
N SER A 52 36.05 10.54 4.37
CA SER A 52 37.31 10.76 5.08
C SER A 52 38.26 9.60 4.75
N SER A 53 39.55 9.89 4.56
CA SER A 53 40.57 8.87 4.25
C SER A 53 40.74 7.81 5.34
N ASN A 54 40.31 8.11 6.57
CA ASN A 54 40.46 7.24 7.75
C ASN A 54 39.13 6.64 8.21
N CYS A 55 38.10 6.62 7.36
CA CYS A 55 36.77 6.17 7.73
C CYS A 55 36.14 5.27 6.65
N ASP A 56 35.95 4.00 6.97
CA ASP A 56 35.33 3.00 6.08
C ASP A 56 33.80 2.90 6.27
N PHE A 57 33.19 3.90 6.89
CA PHE A 57 31.75 3.89 7.13
C PHE A 57 30.98 3.92 5.81
N VAL A 58 30.19 2.86 5.60
CA VAL A 58 29.25 2.73 4.50
C VAL A 58 27.98 2.08 5.05
N LYS A 59 26.84 2.73 4.84
CA LYS A 59 25.53 2.20 5.23
C LYS A 59 24.55 2.32 4.08
N ALA A 60 24.07 1.17 3.60
CA ALA A 60 22.97 1.11 2.64
C ALA A 60 21.63 1.01 3.38
N PHE A 61 20.63 1.75 2.90
CA PHE A 61 19.26 1.70 3.40
C PHE A 61 18.26 1.99 2.27
N SER A 62 16.98 1.74 2.53
CA SER A 62 15.89 1.91 1.56
C SER A 62 14.92 2.97 2.10
N THR A 63 14.44 3.87 1.24
CA THR A 63 13.46 4.90 1.65
C THR A 63 12.07 4.33 1.95
N SER A 64 11.84 3.05 1.63
CA SER A 64 10.61 2.35 1.94
C SER A 64 10.93 0.96 2.48
N LYS A 65 10.12 0.52 3.45
CA LYS A 65 10.09 -0.88 3.87
C LYS A 65 9.73 -1.77 2.70
N LYS A 66 10.30 -2.98 2.71
CA LYS A 66 10.03 -4.04 1.73
C LYS A 66 9.20 -5.12 2.41
N PHE A 67 8.03 -5.41 1.84
CA PHE A 67 7.25 -6.58 2.20
C PHE A 67 7.43 -7.62 1.10
N ASN A 68 8.15 -8.69 1.43
CA ASN A 68 8.69 -9.66 0.47
C ASN A 68 9.56 -8.97 -0.58
N LYS A 69 9.09 -8.89 -1.83
CA LYS A 69 9.80 -8.29 -2.98
C LYS A 69 9.23 -6.94 -3.40
N LEU A 70 8.32 -6.35 -2.61
CA LEU A 70 7.61 -5.14 -2.99
C LEU A 70 7.83 -4.02 -1.99
N ASN A 71 8.02 -2.83 -2.54
CA ASN A 71 8.17 -1.62 -1.76
C ASN A 71 6.79 -1.17 -1.28
N GLU A 72 6.66 -1.01 0.03
CA GLU A 72 5.42 -0.57 0.67
C GLU A 72 4.90 0.75 0.08
N ILE A 73 5.79 1.71 -0.16
CA ILE A 73 5.43 3.00 -0.76
C ILE A 73 4.75 2.85 -2.13
N ASN A 74 5.23 1.89 -2.94
CA ASN A 74 4.65 1.63 -4.25
C ASN A 74 3.27 0.98 -4.12
N LEU A 75 3.08 0.09 -3.15
CA LEU A 75 1.77 -0.52 -2.89
C LEU A 75 0.75 0.55 -2.44
N ARG A 76 1.15 1.41 -1.49
CA ARG A 76 0.31 2.47 -0.94
C ARG A 76 -0.11 3.49 -1.99
N ILE A 77 0.81 3.93 -2.86
CA ILE A 77 0.45 4.88 -3.91
C ILE A 77 -0.50 4.27 -4.93
N VAL A 78 -0.29 3.00 -5.34
CA VAL A 78 -1.20 2.31 -6.26
C VAL A 78 -2.60 2.19 -5.64
N TYR A 79 -2.66 1.83 -4.36
CA TYR A 79 -3.93 1.77 -3.63
C TYR A 79 -4.63 3.14 -3.59
N GLY A 80 -3.90 4.20 -3.22
CA GLY A 80 -4.44 5.56 -3.19
C GLY A 80 -4.95 6.04 -4.55
N LEU A 81 -4.20 5.79 -5.62
CA LEU A 81 -4.59 6.14 -7.00
C LEU A 81 -5.88 5.42 -7.44
N ARG A 82 -6.08 4.18 -6.99
CA ARG A 82 -7.34 3.44 -7.24
C ARG A 82 -8.51 4.05 -6.47
N LEU A 83 -8.32 4.44 -5.21
CA LEU A 83 -9.37 5.06 -4.40
C LEU A 83 -9.87 6.39 -5.00
N ILE A 84 -8.97 7.22 -5.54
CA ILE A 84 -9.33 8.49 -6.18
C ILE A 84 -9.74 8.35 -7.65
N GLY A 85 -9.81 7.13 -8.19
CA GLY A 85 -10.26 6.91 -9.57
C GLY A 85 -9.29 7.28 -10.68
N ARG A 86 -8.01 7.52 -10.36
CA ARG A 86 -6.99 7.92 -11.34
C ARG A 86 -6.12 6.76 -11.81
N GLY A 87 -6.05 5.70 -11.01
CA GLY A 87 -5.49 4.39 -11.33
C GLY A 87 -4.18 4.41 -12.13
N PHE A 88 -4.12 3.56 -13.15
CA PHE A 88 -2.94 3.36 -13.99
C PHE A 88 -2.52 4.63 -14.73
N SER A 89 -3.47 5.42 -15.24
CA SER A 89 -3.20 6.63 -16.02
C SER A 89 -2.41 7.68 -15.22
N ALA A 90 -2.66 7.81 -13.91
CA ALA A 90 -1.86 8.66 -13.04
C ALA A 90 -0.55 7.98 -12.61
N ALA A 91 -0.56 6.68 -12.35
CA ALA A 91 0.64 5.96 -11.93
C ALA A 91 1.78 6.08 -12.95
N VAL A 92 1.47 5.93 -14.24
CA VAL A 92 2.45 6.05 -15.34
C VAL A 92 3.07 7.45 -15.41
N LYS A 93 2.31 8.50 -15.05
CA LYS A 93 2.82 9.88 -14.99
C LYS A 93 3.72 10.12 -13.79
N LEU A 94 3.48 9.42 -12.67
CA LEU A 94 4.25 9.58 -11.44
C LEU A 94 5.55 8.77 -11.44
N SER A 95 5.52 7.51 -11.87
CA SER A 95 6.73 6.67 -11.89
C SER A 95 6.59 5.43 -12.77
N LYS A 96 7.72 4.88 -13.21
CA LYS A 96 7.80 3.57 -13.88
C LYS A 96 7.72 2.43 -12.86
N MET A 97 6.60 2.31 -12.16
CA MET A 97 6.36 1.19 -11.24
C MET A 97 5.62 0.04 -11.91
N ALA A 98 5.80 -1.18 -11.39
CA ALA A 98 5.09 -2.38 -11.82
C ALA A 98 3.62 -2.37 -11.35
N TYR A 99 2.85 -1.39 -11.83
CA TYR A 99 1.49 -1.07 -11.37
C TYR A 99 0.57 -2.29 -11.38
N ARG A 100 0.56 -3.07 -12.48
CA ARG A 100 -0.32 -4.25 -12.63
C ARG A 100 -0.04 -5.32 -11.58
N SER A 101 1.24 -5.60 -11.30
CA SER A 101 1.62 -6.57 -10.27
C SER A 101 1.24 -6.09 -8.87
N LEU A 102 1.38 -4.78 -8.60
CA LEU A 102 0.95 -4.18 -7.33
C LEU A 102 -0.56 -4.21 -7.18
N GLU A 103 -1.29 -3.89 -8.24
CA GLU A 103 -2.76 -3.91 -8.33
C GLU A 103 -3.32 -5.31 -8.08
N GLU A 104 -2.73 -6.34 -8.68
CA GLU A 104 -3.12 -7.74 -8.47
C GLU A 104 -2.99 -8.14 -6.99
N ARG A 105 -1.89 -7.75 -6.32
CA ARG A 105 -1.73 -8.04 -4.89
C ARG A 105 -2.73 -7.31 -4.00
N ILE A 106 -3.06 -6.07 -4.35
CA ILE A 106 -4.12 -5.33 -3.65
C ILE A 106 -5.45 -6.06 -3.83
N LEU A 107 -5.77 -6.52 -5.05
CA LEU A 107 -6.98 -7.27 -5.32
C LEU A 107 -7.04 -8.57 -4.51
N LEU A 108 -5.96 -9.34 -4.47
CA LEU A 108 -5.88 -10.57 -3.68
C LEU A 108 -6.12 -10.29 -2.19
N ALA A 109 -5.44 -9.29 -1.62
CA ALA A 109 -5.60 -8.93 -0.21
C ALA A 109 -7.03 -8.45 0.10
N ALA A 110 -7.60 -7.59 -0.76
CA ALA A 110 -8.96 -7.09 -0.59
C ALA A 110 -10.00 -8.21 -0.70
N THR A 111 -9.81 -9.15 -1.64
CA THR A 111 -10.71 -10.30 -1.83
C THR A 111 -10.69 -11.22 -0.62
N GLU A 112 -9.51 -11.50 -0.06
CA GLU A 112 -9.38 -12.35 1.12
C GLU A 112 -10.07 -11.73 2.34
N VAL A 113 -9.85 -10.43 2.57
CA VAL A 113 -10.52 -9.68 3.64
C VAL A 113 -12.03 -9.71 3.43
N ALA A 114 -12.52 -9.42 2.21
CA ALA A 114 -13.94 -9.41 1.90
C ALA A 114 -14.59 -10.77 2.19
N LYS A 115 -14.00 -11.87 1.70
CA LYS A 115 -14.51 -13.23 1.93
C LYS A 115 -14.61 -13.54 3.42
N LYS A 116 -13.56 -13.23 4.18
CA LYS A 116 -13.54 -13.46 5.64
C LYS A 116 -14.61 -12.64 6.34
N THR A 117 -14.72 -11.35 6.03
CA THR A 117 -15.71 -10.46 6.67
C THR A 117 -17.15 -10.84 6.33
N MET A 118 -17.43 -11.20 5.07
CA MET A 118 -18.76 -11.63 4.64
C MET A 118 -19.15 -12.98 5.26
N ALA A 119 -18.21 -13.92 5.36
CA ALA A 119 -18.44 -15.19 6.04
C ALA A 119 -18.76 -14.98 7.54
N THR A 120 -18.02 -14.11 8.23
CA THR A 120 -18.31 -13.75 9.61
C THR A 120 -19.67 -13.05 9.74
N ALA A 121 -20.01 -12.13 8.84
CA ALA A 121 -21.32 -11.47 8.83
C ALA A 121 -22.48 -12.46 8.66
N ALA A 122 -22.35 -13.43 7.74
CA ALA A 122 -23.34 -14.49 7.55
C ALA A 122 -23.51 -15.37 8.80
N GLN A 123 -22.41 -15.70 9.49
CA GLN A 123 -22.44 -16.45 10.75
C GLN A 123 -23.18 -15.68 11.84
N GLU A 124 -22.92 -14.38 11.98
CA GLU A 124 -23.61 -13.54 12.96
C GLU A 124 -25.11 -13.47 12.71
N VAL A 125 -25.55 -13.34 11.46
CA VAL A 125 -26.97 -13.39 11.08
C VAL A 125 -27.59 -14.73 11.48
N LYS A 126 -26.88 -15.85 11.24
CA LYS A 126 -27.33 -17.18 11.64
C LYS A 126 -27.48 -17.31 13.16
N SER A 127 -26.50 -16.82 13.92
CA SER A 127 -26.52 -16.83 15.38
C SER A 127 -27.66 -15.98 15.95
N LEU A 128 -27.91 -14.79 15.40
CA LEU A 128 -28.98 -13.90 15.85
C LEU A 128 -30.38 -14.52 15.69
N LYS A 129 -30.60 -15.26 14.59
CA LYS A 129 -31.88 -15.95 14.35
C LYS A 129 -32.04 -17.24 15.16
N ASN A 130 -31.03 -17.66 15.94
CA ASN A 130 -31.00 -18.96 16.63
C ASN A 130 -31.37 -20.15 15.72
N SER A 131 -31.07 -20.05 14.43
CA SER A 131 -31.47 -21.07 13.46
C SER A 131 -30.55 -22.29 13.58
N LYS A 132 -31.12 -23.42 14.00
CA LYS A 132 -30.47 -24.74 13.95
C LYS A 132 -30.51 -25.36 12.55
N GLU A 133 -31.20 -24.72 11.62
CA GLU A 133 -31.35 -25.21 10.25
C GLU A 133 -30.14 -24.83 9.38
N ASN A 134 -30.01 -25.53 8.25
CA ASN A 134 -28.99 -25.23 7.25
C ASN A 134 -29.29 -23.92 6.51
N VAL A 135 -30.57 -23.53 6.45
CA VAL A 135 -31.05 -22.30 5.82
C VAL A 135 -31.52 -21.33 6.90
N THR A 136 -31.03 -20.10 6.86
CA THR A 136 -31.51 -19.01 7.73
C THR A 136 -32.25 -18.01 6.86
N ARG A 137 -33.50 -17.70 7.22
CA ARG A 137 -34.22 -16.59 6.61
C ARG A 137 -33.75 -15.28 7.24
N CYS A 138 -33.29 -14.35 6.42
CA CYS A 138 -32.94 -12.99 6.82
C CYS A 138 -33.52 -11.99 5.84
N GLY A 139 -33.81 -10.79 6.34
CA GLY A 139 -34.16 -9.66 5.49
C GLY A 139 -32.89 -9.03 4.93
N GLU A 140 -32.92 -8.66 3.65
CA GLU A 140 -31.77 -8.13 2.93
C GLU A 140 -32.13 -6.80 2.24
N SER A 141 -31.19 -5.86 2.26
CA SER A 141 -31.21 -4.65 1.44
C SER A 141 -30.16 -4.77 0.36
N VAL A 142 -30.44 -4.25 -0.83
CA VAL A 142 -29.49 -4.27 -1.95
C VAL A 142 -29.18 -2.84 -2.35
N ASP A 143 -27.92 -2.45 -2.16
CA ASP A 143 -27.42 -1.13 -2.50
C ASP A 143 -26.47 -1.24 -3.69
N SER A 144 -26.53 -0.26 -4.61
CA SER A 144 -25.60 -0.20 -5.73
C SER A 144 -25.01 1.19 -5.88
N THR A 145 -23.75 1.25 -6.29
CA THR A 145 -23.03 2.50 -6.51
C THR A 145 -22.18 2.46 -7.76
N TRP A 146 -22.35 3.50 -8.57
CA TRP A 146 -21.50 3.75 -9.74
C TRP A 146 -20.34 4.66 -9.39
N GLN A 147 -19.16 4.39 -9.96
CA GLN A 147 -18.09 5.38 -9.95
C GLN A 147 -18.53 6.63 -10.72
N ARG A 148 -18.26 7.81 -10.14
CA ARG A 148 -18.71 9.11 -10.68
C ARG A 148 -17.91 9.52 -11.93
N SER A 149 -18.43 10.50 -12.66
CA SER A 149 -17.71 11.12 -13.79
C SER A 149 -16.34 11.68 -13.36
N GLY A 150 -15.31 11.50 -14.19
CA GLY A 150 -13.92 11.89 -13.92
C GLY A 150 -13.00 10.76 -13.47
N TYR A 151 -13.55 9.56 -13.23
CA TYR A 151 -12.81 8.33 -12.97
C TYR A 151 -12.34 7.71 -14.29
N SER A 152 -11.12 7.15 -14.31
CA SER A 152 -10.60 6.45 -15.49
C SER A 152 -11.28 5.10 -15.74
N SER A 153 -12.02 4.59 -14.75
CA SER A 153 -12.78 3.35 -14.83
C SER A 153 -14.27 3.58 -14.56
N LEU A 154 -15.13 3.01 -15.40
CA LEU A 154 -16.56 2.86 -15.20
C LEU A 154 -16.86 1.51 -14.54
N ASN A 155 -16.79 1.48 -13.21
CA ASN A 155 -17.15 0.32 -12.41
C ASN A 155 -18.46 0.58 -11.65
N ASN A 156 -19.25 -0.48 -11.49
CA ASN A 156 -20.39 -0.54 -10.58
C ASN A 156 -20.08 -1.56 -9.48
N CYS A 157 -20.55 -1.26 -8.27
CA CYS A 157 -20.50 -2.18 -7.15
C CYS A 157 -21.94 -2.37 -6.65
N VAL A 158 -22.38 -3.62 -6.60
CA VAL A 158 -23.66 -4.01 -5.99
C VAL A 158 -23.34 -4.77 -4.73
N SER A 159 -23.96 -4.40 -3.61
CA SER A 159 -23.77 -5.03 -2.32
C SER A 159 -25.08 -5.43 -1.69
N VAL A 160 -25.12 -6.63 -1.13
CA VAL A 160 -26.23 -7.16 -0.35
C VAL A 160 -25.91 -7.00 1.13
N LEU A 161 -26.82 -6.37 1.88
CA LEU A 161 -26.67 -6.11 3.31
C LEU A 161 -27.78 -6.82 4.09
N ALA A 162 -27.42 -7.46 5.19
CA ALA A 162 -28.40 -7.97 6.14
C ALA A 162 -29.05 -6.80 6.89
N ILE A 163 -30.38 -6.70 6.85
CA ILE A 163 -31.12 -5.62 7.53
C ILE A 163 -30.90 -5.69 9.05
N ASP A 164 -30.84 -6.89 9.61
CA ASP A 164 -30.74 -7.10 11.06
C ASP A 164 -29.38 -6.66 11.62
N THR A 165 -28.28 -6.81 10.87
CA THR A 165 -26.91 -6.51 11.35
C THR A 165 -26.31 -5.26 10.70
N GLY A 166 -26.88 -4.79 9.59
CA GLY A 166 -26.30 -3.75 8.75
C GLY A 166 -24.98 -4.18 8.08
N LYS A 167 -24.64 -5.48 8.07
CA LYS A 167 -23.38 -6.00 7.53
C LYS A 167 -23.58 -6.53 6.11
N ILE A 168 -22.51 -6.41 5.32
CA ILE A 168 -22.43 -6.89 3.95
C ILE A 168 -22.38 -8.43 3.96
N LEU A 169 -23.31 -9.05 3.24
CA LEU A 169 -23.38 -10.50 3.03
C LEU A 169 -22.75 -10.92 1.71
N ASP A 170 -22.89 -10.08 0.68
CA ASP A 170 -22.33 -10.34 -0.64
C ASP A 170 -22.02 -9.05 -1.40
N VAL A 171 -21.08 -9.10 -2.34
CA VAL A 171 -20.70 -7.98 -3.20
C VAL A 171 -20.37 -8.49 -4.59
N GLU A 172 -20.99 -7.87 -5.60
CA GLU A 172 -20.66 -8.09 -7.01
C GLU A 172 -20.09 -6.80 -7.63
N ILE A 173 -18.93 -6.92 -8.26
CA ILE A 173 -18.29 -5.81 -8.96
C ILE A 173 -18.49 -5.99 -10.46
N MET A 174 -19.17 -5.03 -11.08
CA MET A 174 -19.35 -4.98 -12.53
C MET A 174 -18.47 -3.89 -13.14
N SER A 175 -18.03 -4.09 -14.39
CA SER A 175 -17.31 -3.08 -15.16
C SER A 175 -17.96 -2.89 -16.52
N GLN A 176 -18.04 -1.65 -17.00
CA GLN A 176 -18.59 -1.34 -18.32
C GLN A 176 -17.58 -1.56 -19.47
N TYR A 177 -16.33 -1.93 -19.17
CA TYR A 177 -15.34 -2.27 -20.20
C TYR A 177 -15.40 -3.75 -20.55
N CYS A 178 -15.37 -4.04 -21.84
CA CYS A 178 -15.13 -5.39 -22.34
C CYS A 178 -13.68 -5.81 -22.02
N ARG A 179 -13.47 -7.07 -21.65
CA ARG A 179 -12.14 -7.68 -21.65
C ARG A 179 -11.67 -7.75 -23.12
N THR A 180 -10.63 -7.00 -23.47
CA THR A 180 -9.84 -7.23 -24.70
C THR A 180 -9.01 -8.49 -24.57
#